data_AF-A0A2T8FFI5-F1
#
_entry.id   AF-A0A2T8FFI5-F1
#
_cell.length_a   1.000
_cell.length_b   1.000
_cell.length_c   1.000
_cell.angle_alpha   90.00
_cell.angle_beta   90.00
_cell.angle_gamma   90.00
#
_symmetry.space_group_name_H-M   'P 1'
#
loop_
_entity.id
_entity.type
_entity.pdbx_description
1 polymer ?
#
loop_
_entity_poly.entity_id
_entity_poly.type
_entity_poly.pdbx_seq_one_letter_code
_entity_poly.pdbx_strand_id
1 'polypeptide(L)' 'MSQQEARVEALRGVVDRVRSWQETATEGTIHDELDHGLREAGVTLTDEQRDAVARQIADGQEVDVEALAADSEAGGPA' A
#
# COMPACT_ATOMS: atom_id res chain seq x y z
N MET A 1 -2.71 20.83 -3.28
CA MET A 1 -2.30 19.43 -3.32
C MET A 1 -1.87 19.10 -4.74
N SER A 2 -0.63 18.67 -4.90
CA SER A 2 -0.15 18.03 -6.12
C SER A 2 -0.68 16.60 -6.21
N GLN A 3 -0.68 16.02 -7.42
CA GLN A 3 -1.05 14.62 -7.63
C GLN A 3 -0.20 13.66 -6.77
N GLN A 4 1.07 13.99 -6.56
CA GLN A 4 1.99 13.18 -5.76
C GLN A 4 1.66 13.25 -4.26
N GLU A 5 1.39 14.44 -3.73
CA GLU A 5 0.93 14.59 -2.34
C GLU A 5 -0.39 13.84 -2.09
N ALA A 6 -1.33 13.89 -3.04
CA ALA A 6 -2.57 13.14 -2.95
C ALA A 6 -2.33 11.61 -2.96
N ARG A 7 -1.39 11.13 -3.78
CA ARG A 7 -1.01 9.71 -3.82
C ARG A 7 -0.35 9.25 -2.52
N VAL A 8 0.57 10.05 -1.96
CA VAL A 8 1.22 9.76 -0.66
C VAL A 8 0.16 9.65 0.44
N GLU A 9 -0.77 10.61 0.51
CA GLU A 9 -1.80 10.61 1.54
C GLU A 9 -2.75 9.41 1.41
N ALA A 10 -3.13 9.07 0.18
CA ALA A 10 -3.93 7.88 -0.11
C ALA A 10 -3.21 6.58 0.32
N LEU A 11 -1.94 6.43 -0.04
CA LEU A 11 -1.13 5.27 0.34
C LEU A 11 -0.96 5.16 1.86
N ARG A 12 -0.70 6.27 2.55
CA ARG A 12 -0.63 6.31 4.02
C ARG A 12 -1.92 5.81 4.66
N GLY A 13 -3.06 6.32 4.22
CA GLY A 13 -4.37 5.91 4.74
C GLY A 13 -4.62 4.41 4.56
N VAL A 14 -4.23 3.84 3.42
CA VAL A 14 -4.34 2.40 3.17
C VAL A 14 -3.41 1.61 4.09
N VAL A 15 -2.12 1.96 4.15
CA VAL A 15 -1.13 1.26 4.98
C VAL A 15 -1.52 1.30 6.47
N ASP A 16 -1.95 2.46 6.97
CA ASP A 16 -2.36 2.61 8.37
C ASP A 16 -3.60 1.76 8.69
N ARG A 17 -4.56 1.71 7.77
CA ARG A 17 -5.75 0.85 7.91
C ARG A 17 -5.34 -0.62 7.94
N VAL A 18 -4.52 -1.09 7.01
CA VAL A 18 -4.11 -2.50 6.94
C VAL A 18 -3.27 -2.89 8.15
N ARG A 19 -2.35 -2.02 8.58
CA ARG A 19 -1.51 -2.24 9.77
C ARG A 19 -2.34 -2.36 11.06
N SER A 20 -3.52 -1.75 11.13
CA SER A 20 -4.42 -1.91 12.29
C SER A 20 -4.92 -3.36 12.50
N TRP A 21 -4.87 -4.21 11.47
CA TRP A 21 -5.24 -5.62 11.53
C TRP A 21 -4.05 -6.56 11.74
N GLN A 22 -2.81 -6.05 11.61
CA GLN A 22 -1.56 -6.80 11.56
C GLN A 22 -1.40 -7.82 12.69
N GLU A 23 -1.73 -7.45 13.93
CA GLU A 23 -1.60 -8.35 15.09
C GLU A 23 -2.50 -9.59 15.01
N THR A 24 -3.54 -9.56 14.18
CA THR A 24 -4.59 -10.59 14.12
C THR A 24 -4.79 -11.19 12.73
N ALA A 25 -4.18 -10.60 11.70
CA ALA A 25 -4.37 -10.96 10.30
C ALA A 25 -3.32 -11.96 9.83
N THR A 26 -3.73 -12.87 8.95
CA THR A 26 -2.78 -13.68 8.17
C THR A 26 -2.18 -12.85 7.03
N GLU A 27 -1.04 -13.25 6.50
CA GLU A 27 -0.43 -12.59 5.32
C GLU A 27 -1.41 -12.50 4.13
N GLY A 28 -2.21 -13.55 3.89
CA GLY A 28 -3.26 -13.52 2.86
C GLY A 28 -4.34 -12.47 3.13
N THR A 29 -4.74 -12.29 4.39
CA THR A 29 -5.68 -11.24 4.79
C THR A 29 -5.09 -9.84 4.61
N ILE A 30 -3.81 -9.66 4.93
CA ILE A 30 -3.10 -8.39 4.70
C ILE A 30 -3.08 -8.06 3.20
N HIS A 31 -2.84 -9.05 2.35
CA HIS A 31 -2.91 -8.89 0.89
C HIS A 31 -4.28 -8.44 0.41
N ASP A 32 -5.35 -9.11 0.85
CA ASP A 32 -6.73 -8.80 0.43
C ASP A 32 -7.14 -7.38 0.87
N GLU A 33 -6.81 -6.99 2.11
CA GLU A 33 -7.11 -5.66 2.65
C GLU A 33 -6.29 -4.56 1.97
N LEU A 34 -5.01 -4.83 1.64
CA LEU A 34 -4.18 -3.93 0.87
C LEU A 34 -4.77 -3.71 -0.53
N ASP A 35 -5.16 -4.78 -1.21
CA ASP A 35 -5.84 -4.73 -2.51
C ASP A 35 -7.12 -3.91 -2.47
N HIS A 36 -7.94 -4.16 -1.45
CA HIS A 36 -9.19 -3.46 -1.25
C HIS A 36 -8.95 -1.97 -1.01
N GLY A 37 -8.07 -1.61 -0.09
CA GLY A 37 -7.75 -0.22 0.23
C GLY A 37 -7.17 0.55 -0.95
N LEU A 38 -6.27 -0.07 -1.71
CA LEU A 38 -5.71 0.53 -2.93
C LEU A 38 -6.79 0.82 -3.98
N ARG A 39 -7.73 -0.12 -4.21
CA ARG A 39 -8.86 0.08 -5.12
C ARG A 39 -9.81 1.19 -4.63
N GLU A 40 -10.14 1.22 -3.34
CA GLU A 40 -10.98 2.29 -2.76
C GLU A 40 -10.34 3.66 -2.90
N ALA A 41 -9.01 3.74 -2.74
CA ALA A 41 -8.24 4.97 -2.86
C ALA A 41 -7.93 5.38 -4.31
N GLY A 42 -8.23 4.52 -5.30
CA GLY A 42 -7.89 4.76 -6.70
C GLY A 42 -6.38 4.76 -6.97
N VAL A 43 -5.60 4.06 -6.14
CA VAL A 43 -4.15 3.95 -6.27
C VAL A 43 -3.79 2.56 -6.75
N THR A 44 -2.91 2.48 -7.74
CA THR A 44 -2.33 1.21 -8.19
C THR A 44 -0.89 1.06 -7.69
N LEU A 45 -0.53 -0.18 -7.41
CA LEU A 45 0.83 -0.65 -7.17
C LEU A 45 1.08 -1.84 -8.09
N THR A 46 2.33 -2.01 -8.50
CA THR A 46 2.78 -3.27 -9.12
C THR A 46 2.61 -4.42 -8.14
N ASP A 47 2.55 -5.65 -8.66
CA ASP A 47 2.42 -6.82 -7.81
C ASP A 47 3.66 -6.97 -6.90
N GLU A 48 4.86 -6.64 -7.38
CA GLU A 48 6.08 -6.63 -6.55
C GLU A 48 6.02 -5.60 -5.42
N GLN A 49 5.54 -4.38 -5.69
CA GLN A 49 5.35 -3.35 -4.67
C GLN A 49 4.32 -3.80 -3.63
N ARG A 50 3.22 -4.43 -4.07
CA ARG A 50 2.16 -4.91 -3.19
C ARG A 50 2.65 -6.04 -2.28
N ASP A 51 3.37 -7.00 -2.83
CA ASP A 51 4.05 -8.07 -2.09
C ASP A 51 5.02 -7.50 -1.04
N ALA A 52 5.82 -6.51 -1.43
CA ALA A 52 6.78 -5.89 -0.52
C ALA A 52 6.07 -5.18 0.65
N VAL A 53 5.01 -4.43 0.37
CA VAL A 53 4.21 -3.74 1.39
C VAL A 53 3.52 -4.74 2.31
N ALA A 54 2.91 -5.80 1.76
CA ALA A 54 2.24 -6.81 2.56
C ALA A 54 3.20 -7.51 3.54
N ARG A 55 4.40 -7.90 3.07
CA ARG A 55 5.45 -8.47 3.94
C ARG A 55 5.92 -7.49 5.01
N GLN A 56 6.21 -6.25 4.64
CA GLN A 56 6.62 -5.22 5.60
C GLN A 56 5.56 -5.01 6.68
N ILE A 57 4.28 -4.96 6.31
CA ILE A 57 3.19 -4.87 7.28
C ILE A 57 3.15 -6.12 8.16
N ALA A 58 3.19 -7.32 7.59
CA ALA A 58 3.17 -8.58 8.34
C ALA A 58 4.31 -8.64 9.39
N ASP A 59 5.50 -8.19 9.01
CA ASP A 59 6.70 -8.15 9.85
C ASP A 59 6.75 -6.97 10.83
N GLY A 60 5.73 -6.09 10.82
CA GLY A 60 5.68 -4.91 11.69
C GLY A 60 6.69 -3.83 11.32
N GLN A 61 7.18 -3.84 10.08
CA GLN A 61 8.15 -2.87 9.57
C GLN A 61 7.47 -1.58 9.08
N GLU A 62 8.26 -0.51 9.04
CA GLU A 62 7.85 0.74 8.41
C GLU A 62 7.78 0.59 6.88
N VAL A 63 6.76 1.19 6.27
CA VAL A 63 6.56 1.20 4.82
C VAL A 63 6.91 2.60 4.34
N ASP A 64 7.90 2.71 3.45
CA ASP A 64 8.30 3.98 2.84
C ASP A 64 7.29 4.37 1.74
N VAL A 65 6.21 5.02 2.16
CA VAL A 65 5.11 5.46 1.30
C VAL A 65 5.53 6.55 0.31
N GLU A 66 6.54 7.35 0.64
CA GLU A 66 7.11 8.38 -0.22
C GLU A 66 7.87 7.76 -1.40
N ALA A 67 8.71 6.76 -1.13
CA ALA A 67 9.39 6.00 -2.16
C ALA A 67 8.38 5.26 -3.04
N LEU A 68 7.38 4.62 -2.43
CA LEU A 68 6.29 3.92 -3.13
C LEU A 68 5.50 4.87 -4.04
N ALA A 69 5.25 6.11 -3.56
CA ALA A 69 4.57 7.17 -4.30
C ALA A 69 5.42 7.70 -5.48
N ALA A 70 6.74 7.79 -5.30
CA ALA A 70 7.67 8.27 -6.33
C ALA A 70 7.88 7.26 -7.46
N ASP A 71 7.82 5.96 -7.15
CA ASP A 71 8.09 4.85 -8.08
C ASP A 71 6.92 4.55 -9.06
N SER A 72 6.13 5.58 -9.37
CA SER A 72 4.93 5.52 -10.24
C SER A 72 5.24 5.15 -11.69
N GLU A 73 6.50 5.23 -12.12
CA GLU A 73 6.92 5.03 -13.52
C GLU A 73 6.95 3.55 -13.94
N ALA A 74 6.83 2.59 -13.00
CA ALA A 74 6.83 1.15 -13.28
C ALA A 74 5.43 0.50 -13.27
N GLY A 75 4.41 1.19 -12.75
CA GLY A 75 3.02 0.71 -12.73
C GLY A 75 2.23 1.26 -13.91
N GLY A 76 2.31 0.61 -15.08
CA GLY A 76 1.52 0.96 -16.26
C GLY A 76 0.00 0.90 -16.03
N PRO A 77 -0.81 1.52 -16.92
CA PRO A 77 -2.26 1.64 -16.74
C PRO A 77 -2.95 0.26 -16.72
N ALA A 78 -3.97 0.15 -15.86
CA ALA A 78 -4.86 -0.99 -15.74
C ALA A 78 -5.69 -1.25 -17.02
#